data_AF-A0A8B9HU30-F1
#
_entry.id   AF-A0A8B9HU30-F1
#
_cell.length_a   1.000
_cell.length_b   1.000
_cell.length_c   1.000
_cell.angle_alpha   90.00
_cell.angle_beta   90.00
_cell.angle_gamma   90.00
#
_symmetry.space_group_name_H-M   'P 1'
#
loop_
_entity.id
_entity.type
_entity.pdbx_description
1 polymer ?
#
loop_
_entity_poly.entity_id
_entity_poly.type
_entity_poly.pdbx_seq_one_letter_code
_entity_poly.pdbx_strand_id
1 'polypeptide(L)'
;MFKQGSARMFSRCVQVLRRKLQVSQVRYLSDRGFNVPPSAEFVARVSGIATMGKLPFQSSAAGLDAAFIGVPIDTGTSNRPGARFGPRQIRSESFMLRAYNSATRAAPYESLMVADIGDVNVNLYDLKDTCRRIRETYREVLQTGCIPLTMGGDHTIAYPILQAVAERYTVPLNTAIKIK
;
A
#
# COMPACT_ATOMS: atom_id res chain seq x y z
N MET A 1 -25.77 -23.73 47.74
CA MET A 1 -24.66 -22.81 48.10
C MET A 1 -23.55 -23.00 47.07
N PHE A 2 -23.05 -21.92 46.46
CA PHE A 2 -22.13 -21.86 45.29
C PHE A 2 -22.77 -22.37 43.97
N LYS A 3 -23.08 -21.56 42.95
CA LYS A 3 -22.18 -20.67 42.20
C LYS A 3 -23.00 -19.56 41.47
N GLN A 4 -23.23 -18.41 42.10
CA GLN A 4 -23.71 -17.19 41.40
C GLN A 4 -22.61 -16.10 41.24
N GLY A 5 -21.36 -16.41 41.60
CA GLY A 5 -20.28 -15.42 41.68
C GLY A 5 -19.49 -15.13 40.38
N SER A 6 -19.57 -15.99 39.36
CA SER A 6 -18.68 -15.90 38.18
C SER A 6 -19.12 -14.86 37.14
N ALA A 7 -20.43 -14.69 36.94
CA ALA A 7 -20.96 -13.78 35.91
C ALA A 7 -20.71 -12.29 36.23
N ARG A 8 -20.65 -11.91 37.52
CA ARG A 8 -20.39 -10.51 37.93
C ARG A 8 -18.92 -10.11 37.77
N MET A 9 -17.99 -11.06 37.85
CA MET A 9 -16.55 -10.79 37.71
C MET A 9 -16.18 -10.53 36.24
N PHE A 10 -16.82 -11.25 35.30
CA PHE A 10 -16.64 -11.05 33.86
C PHE A 10 -17.16 -9.70 33.38
N SER A 11 -18.36 -9.29 33.84
CA SER A 11 -18.94 -7.98 33.52
C SER A 11 -18.06 -6.81 33.99
N ARG A 12 -17.43 -6.96 35.16
CA ARG A 12 -16.56 -5.92 35.74
C ARG A 12 -15.22 -5.83 35.01
N CYS A 13 -14.69 -6.95 34.50
CA CYS A 13 -13.47 -6.98 33.71
C CYS A 13 -13.65 -6.30 32.34
N VAL A 14 -14.79 -6.53 31.67
CA VAL A 14 -15.14 -5.88 30.39
C VAL A 14 -15.35 -4.36 30.58
N GLN A 15 -15.95 -3.92 31.69
CA GLN A 15 -16.12 -2.49 31.98
C GLN A 15 -14.81 -1.77 32.32
N VAL A 16 -13.86 -2.44 32.98
CA VAL A 16 -12.52 -1.86 33.28
C VAL A 16 -11.67 -1.75 32.01
N LEU A 17 -11.77 -2.72 31.09
CA LEU A 17 -11.14 -2.64 29.77
C LEU A 17 -11.72 -1.51 28.90
N ARG A 18 -13.03 -1.28 28.95
CA ARG A 18 -13.69 -0.15 28.25
C ARG A 18 -13.26 1.23 28.79
N ARG A 19 -12.89 1.34 30.07
CA ARG A 19 -12.43 2.60 30.67
C ARG A 19 -10.96 2.93 30.36
N LYS A 20 -10.10 1.94 30.13
CA LYS A 20 -8.68 2.16 29.78
C LYS A 20 -8.44 2.44 28.29
N LEU A 21 -9.44 2.21 27.44
CA LEU A 21 -9.40 2.54 26.01
C LEU A 21 -9.74 4.02 25.70
N GLN A 22 -9.96 4.87 26.71
CA GLN A 22 -9.99 6.33 26.55
C GLN A 22 -8.57 6.91 26.43
N VAL A 23 -7.75 6.36 25.55
CA VAL A 23 -6.51 7.02 25.12
C VAL A 23 -6.87 7.97 24.00
N SER A 24 -6.93 9.25 24.39
CA SER A 24 -6.79 10.45 23.56
C SER A 24 -7.61 10.51 22.27
N GLN A 25 -8.73 11.19 22.43
CA GLN A 25 -9.54 11.89 21.44
C GLN A 25 -8.70 12.72 20.45
N VAL A 26 -8.23 12.12 19.35
CA VAL A 26 -7.95 12.83 18.11
C VAL A 26 -9.09 12.50 17.16
N ARG A 27 -10.04 13.43 17.03
CA ARG A 27 -11.16 13.31 16.09
C ARG A 27 -10.61 13.39 14.68
N TYR A 28 -10.58 12.27 13.95
CA TYR A 28 -10.36 12.26 12.51
C TYR A 28 -11.69 12.51 11.79
N LEU A 29 -11.76 13.63 11.08
CA LEU A 29 -12.86 14.06 10.22
C LEU A 29 -12.83 13.25 8.91
N SER A 30 -13.38 12.03 8.94
CA SER A 30 -13.72 11.22 7.78
C SER A 30 -14.49 9.99 8.27
N ASP A 31 -15.74 9.81 7.82
CA ASP A 31 -16.58 8.63 8.14
C ASP A 31 -16.04 7.33 7.53
N ARG A 32 -14.96 7.39 6.75
CA ARG A 32 -14.28 6.21 6.18
C ARG A 32 -13.16 5.76 7.10
N GLY A 33 -13.18 4.49 7.48
CA GLY A 33 -12.02 3.83 8.08
C GLY A 33 -10.91 3.67 7.03
N PHE A 34 -9.73 4.24 7.30
CA PHE A 34 -8.57 4.10 6.43
C PHE A 34 -7.90 2.74 6.60
N ASN A 35 -7.20 2.30 5.55
CA ASN A 35 -6.35 1.12 5.59
C ASN A 35 -5.11 1.38 6.45
N VAL A 36 -5.04 0.75 7.62
CA VAL A 36 -3.91 0.83 8.54
C VAL A 36 -3.17 -0.51 8.62
N PRO A 37 -1.82 -0.51 8.67
CA PRO A 37 -1.08 -1.72 8.97
C PRO A 37 -1.47 -2.31 10.33
N PRO A 38 -1.56 -3.64 10.47
CA PRO A 38 -1.88 -4.27 11.74
C PRO A 38 -0.82 -3.97 12.81
N SER A 39 -1.26 -3.71 14.04
CA SER A 39 -0.34 -3.50 15.17
C SER A 39 0.44 -4.79 15.48
N ALA A 40 1.74 -4.62 15.76
CA ALA A 40 2.64 -5.70 16.16
C ALA A 40 2.24 -6.34 17.51
N GLU A 41 1.37 -5.70 18.28
CA GLU A 41 0.80 -6.24 19.52
C GLU A 41 -0.15 -7.42 19.27
N PHE A 42 -0.84 -7.42 18.13
CA PHE A 42 -1.83 -8.44 17.77
C PHE A 42 -1.33 -9.41 16.71
N VAL A 43 -0.46 -8.96 15.80
CA VAL A 43 0.05 -9.76 14.68
C VAL A 43 1.58 -9.69 14.66
N ALA A 44 2.24 -10.85 14.70
CA ALA A 44 3.68 -10.91 14.53
C ALA A 44 4.08 -10.30 13.18
N ARG A 45 5.08 -9.40 13.17
CA ARG A 45 5.48 -8.67 11.96
C ARG A 45 5.89 -9.57 10.80
N VAL A 46 6.34 -10.79 11.06
CA VAL A 46 6.73 -11.76 10.02
C VAL A 46 5.55 -12.55 9.44
N SER A 47 4.36 -12.47 10.03
CA SER A 47 3.20 -13.30 9.67
C SER A 47 2.22 -12.59 8.72
N GLY A 48 1.43 -13.35 7.96
CA GLY A 48 0.41 -12.84 7.05
C GLY A 48 0.90 -12.64 5.61
N ILE A 49 0.05 -12.05 4.78
CA ILE A 49 0.35 -11.81 3.36
C ILE A 49 1.47 -10.76 3.27
N ALA A 50 2.49 -11.04 2.46
CA ALA A 50 3.62 -10.14 2.22
C ALA A 50 3.24 -9.05 1.20
N THR A 51 2.33 -8.15 1.59
CA THR A 51 2.01 -6.90 0.89
C THR A 51 2.89 -5.75 1.36
N MET A 52 2.96 -4.67 0.59
CA MET A 52 3.71 -3.48 0.93
C MET A 52 3.20 -2.85 2.23
N GLY A 53 4.08 -2.75 3.22
CA GLY A 53 3.79 -2.18 4.53
C GLY A 53 2.72 -2.93 5.32
N LYS A 54 2.44 -4.21 5.01
CA LYS A 54 1.33 -5.01 5.58
C LYS A 54 -0.06 -4.41 5.31
N LEU A 55 -0.20 -3.57 4.29
CA LEU A 55 -1.50 -3.04 3.88
C LEU A 55 -2.38 -4.14 3.29
N PRO A 56 -3.71 -4.00 3.27
CA PRO A 56 -4.57 -4.98 2.62
C PRO A 56 -4.23 -5.12 1.14
N PHE A 57 -4.36 -6.35 0.63
CA PHE A 57 -4.35 -6.59 -0.81
C PHE A 57 -5.73 -6.24 -1.38
N GLN A 58 -5.75 -5.49 -2.48
CA GLN A 58 -6.97 -5.18 -3.23
C GLN A 58 -6.76 -5.47 -4.71
N SER A 59 -7.73 -6.09 -5.37
CA SER A 59 -7.59 -6.45 -6.79
C SER A 59 -7.75 -5.26 -7.76
N SER A 60 -8.06 -4.07 -7.27
CA SER A 60 -8.37 -2.87 -8.06
C SER A 60 -8.00 -1.60 -7.29
N ALA A 61 -7.70 -0.53 -8.03
CA ALA A 61 -7.41 0.79 -7.45
C ALA A 61 -8.67 1.60 -7.06
N ALA A 62 -9.87 1.08 -7.34
CA ALA A 62 -11.11 1.79 -7.07
C ALA A 62 -11.27 2.14 -5.58
N GLY A 63 -11.52 3.42 -5.29
CA GLY A 63 -11.72 3.93 -3.94
C GLY A 63 -10.43 4.18 -3.14
N LEU A 64 -9.26 3.98 -3.74
CA LEU A 64 -7.96 4.29 -3.13
C LEU A 64 -7.49 5.70 -3.53
N ASP A 65 -6.81 6.37 -2.60
CA ASP A 65 -6.09 7.61 -2.88
C ASP A 65 -4.72 7.30 -3.50
N ALA A 66 -4.07 6.23 -3.04
CA ALA A 66 -2.81 5.73 -3.58
C ALA A 66 -2.73 4.20 -3.54
N ALA A 67 -1.99 3.60 -4.47
CA ALA A 67 -1.86 2.15 -4.55
C ALA A 67 -0.42 1.73 -4.85
N PHE A 68 0.10 0.75 -4.10
CA PHE A 68 1.37 0.11 -4.42
C PHE A 68 1.20 -0.90 -5.56
N ILE A 69 2.09 -0.82 -6.55
CA ILE A 69 2.09 -1.69 -7.73
C ILE A 69 3.51 -2.16 -7.99
N GLY A 70 3.73 -3.46 -8.12
CA GLY A 70 5.02 -4.00 -8.56
C GLY A 70 5.10 -4.18 -10.06
N VAL A 71 6.28 -3.96 -10.65
CA VAL A 71 6.56 -4.22 -12.07
C VAL A 71 7.80 -5.13 -12.19
N PRO A 72 7.64 -6.46 -12.14
CA PRO A 72 8.77 -7.39 -11.98
C PRO A 72 9.48 -7.70 -13.32
N ILE A 73 10.25 -6.74 -13.85
CA ILE A 73 11.01 -6.91 -15.10
C ILE A 73 12.50 -6.59 -14.93
N ASP A 74 13.36 -7.22 -15.71
CA ASP A 74 14.77 -6.84 -15.84
C ASP A 74 15.33 -7.09 -17.26
N THR A 75 14.45 -7.32 -18.24
CA THR A 75 14.80 -7.64 -19.62
C THR A 75 15.41 -6.45 -20.37
N GLY A 76 15.25 -5.22 -19.87
CA GLY A 76 15.87 -4.02 -20.40
C GLY A 76 17.23 -3.69 -19.76
N THR A 77 17.72 -4.53 -18.85
CA THR A 77 19.00 -4.33 -18.16
C THR A 77 20.18 -4.58 -19.09
N SER A 78 21.19 -3.72 -19.03
CA SER A 78 22.41 -3.80 -19.84
C SER A 78 23.53 -4.66 -19.24
N ASN A 79 23.48 -4.98 -17.94
CA ASN A 79 24.54 -5.69 -17.24
C ASN A 79 24.00 -6.91 -16.47
N ARG A 80 23.61 -6.75 -15.20
CA ARG A 80 23.22 -7.87 -14.34
C ARG A 80 21.70 -7.95 -14.17
N PRO A 81 21.05 -9.07 -14.57
CA PRO A 81 19.65 -9.30 -14.26
C PRO A 81 19.46 -9.54 -12.74
N GLY A 82 18.22 -9.45 -12.28
CA GLY A 82 17.83 -9.67 -10.88
C GLY A 82 16.78 -8.69 -10.37
N ALA A 83 16.63 -7.53 -11.02
CA ALA A 83 15.66 -6.51 -10.60
C ALA A 83 14.20 -6.99 -10.66
N ARG A 84 13.89 -8.02 -11.47
CA ARG A 84 12.55 -8.64 -11.52
C ARG A 84 12.07 -9.18 -10.17
N PHE A 85 12.99 -9.51 -9.25
CA PHE A 85 12.67 -9.98 -7.90
C PHE A 85 12.49 -8.83 -6.89
N GLY A 86 12.80 -7.60 -7.28
CA GLY A 86 12.74 -6.40 -6.47
C GLY A 86 11.39 -6.18 -5.78
N PRO A 87 10.25 -6.16 -6.50
CA PRO A 87 8.95 -5.89 -5.89
C PRO A 87 8.62 -6.86 -4.75
N ARG A 88 8.92 -8.15 -4.93
CA ARG A 88 8.69 -9.18 -3.91
C ARG A 88 9.58 -8.99 -2.67
N GLN A 89 10.85 -8.63 -2.87
CA GLN A 89 11.76 -8.39 -1.77
C GLN A 89 11.43 -7.10 -1.02
N ILE A 90 11.06 -6.03 -1.72
CA ILE A 90 10.61 -4.78 -1.10
C ILE A 90 9.44 -5.05 -0.14
N ARG A 91 8.42 -5.81 -0.58
CA ARG A 91 7.30 -6.19 0.28
C ARG A 91 7.75 -7.02 1.48
N SER A 92 8.65 -7.98 1.26
CA SER A 92 9.18 -8.86 2.30
C SER A 92 9.97 -8.10 3.35
N GLU A 93 10.69 -7.03 3.01
CA GLU A 93 11.43 -6.20 3.97
C GLU A 93 10.56 -5.09 4.60
N SER A 94 9.46 -4.72 3.95
CA SER A 94 8.60 -3.60 4.37
C SER A 94 7.86 -3.82 5.69
N PHE A 95 7.82 -5.03 6.26
CA PHE A 95 7.10 -5.29 7.52
C PHE A 95 7.69 -4.57 8.73
N MET A 96 8.92 -4.05 8.62
CA MET A 96 9.55 -3.25 9.68
C MET A 96 9.21 -1.76 9.61
N LEU A 97 8.52 -1.32 8.55
CA LEU A 97 8.09 0.07 8.42
C LEU A 97 7.11 0.43 9.55
N ARG A 98 7.27 1.64 10.05
CA ARG A 98 6.36 2.21 11.05
C ARG A 98 5.24 2.96 10.35
N ALA A 99 4.03 2.89 10.91
CA ALA A 99 2.87 3.63 10.41
C ALA A 99 3.04 5.16 10.54
N TYR A 100 3.90 5.60 11.46
CA TYR A 100 4.19 6.99 11.73
C TYR A 100 5.67 7.28 11.51
N ASN A 101 5.96 8.37 10.79
CA ASN A 101 7.30 8.89 10.62
C ASN A 101 7.56 10.01 11.65
N SER A 102 8.47 9.79 12.59
CA SER A 102 8.78 10.77 13.64
C SER A 102 9.51 12.02 13.15
N ALA A 103 10.25 11.94 12.04
CA ALA A 103 11.01 13.06 11.50
C ALA A 103 10.10 14.06 10.76
N THR A 104 9.21 13.56 9.91
CA THR A 104 8.26 14.40 9.16
C THR A 104 6.93 14.62 9.88
N ARG A 105 6.69 13.88 10.98
CA ARG A 105 5.42 13.79 11.69
C ARG A 105 4.24 13.32 10.82
N ALA A 106 4.54 12.66 9.70
CA ALA A 106 3.52 12.15 8.79
C ALA A 106 2.96 10.81 9.29
N ALA A 107 1.63 10.70 9.28
CA ALA A 107 0.86 9.48 9.50
C ALA A 107 -0.02 9.21 8.26
N PRO A 108 0.55 8.73 7.13
CA PRO A 108 -0.17 8.65 5.86
C PRO A 108 -1.42 7.76 5.94
N TYR A 109 -1.39 6.73 6.77
CA TYR A 109 -2.50 5.78 6.92
C TYR A 109 -3.66 6.31 7.78
N GLU A 110 -3.52 7.50 8.35
CA GLU A 110 -4.59 8.18 9.09
C GLU A 110 -5.34 9.20 8.22
N SER A 111 -4.87 9.45 7.00
CA SER A 111 -5.44 10.46 6.08
C SER A 111 -5.59 10.01 4.63
N LEU A 112 -5.00 8.89 4.23
CA LEU A 112 -5.07 8.35 2.86
C LEU A 112 -5.55 6.90 2.86
N MET A 113 -6.43 6.57 1.92
CA MET A 113 -6.82 5.20 1.61
C MET A 113 -5.76 4.55 0.72
N VAL A 114 -4.91 3.71 1.30
CA VAL A 114 -3.78 3.07 0.60
C VAL A 114 -3.87 1.55 0.65
N ALA A 115 -3.59 0.88 -0.46
CA ALA A 115 -3.52 -0.59 -0.51
C ALA A 115 -2.39 -1.06 -1.44
N ASP A 116 -2.07 -2.35 -1.36
CA ASP A 116 -1.23 -3.03 -2.36
C ASP A 116 -2.15 -3.71 -3.38
N ILE A 117 -1.95 -3.43 -4.66
CA ILE A 117 -2.76 -4.04 -5.73
C ILE A 117 -2.02 -5.14 -6.50
N GLY A 118 -0.88 -5.58 -5.97
CA GLY A 118 -0.09 -6.66 -6.54
C GLY A 118 0.84 -6.18 -7.66
N ASP A 119 1.05 -7.05 -8.63
CA ASP A 119 2.05 -6.87 -9.68
C ASP A 119 1.40 -6.79 -11.06
N VAL A 120 2.00 -6.01 -11.96
CA VAL A 120 1.68 -6.07 -13.39
C VAL A 120 2.08 -7.44 -13.92
N ASN A 121 1.15 -8.11 -14.61
CA ASN A 121 1.43 -9.38 -15.27
C ASN A 121 2.24 -9.12 -16.55
N VAL A 122 3.57 -9.18 -16.44
CA VAL A 122 4.53 -8.86 -17.51
C VAL A 122 4.87 -10.08 -18.35
N ASN A 123 5.32 -9.84 -19.58
CA ASN A 123 5.81 -10.87 -20.50
C ASN A 123 7.36 -10.88 -20.47
N LEU A 124 7.93 -11.92 -19.87
CA LEU A 124 9.39 -12.03 -19.68
C LEU A 124 10.17 -12.27 -20.98
N TYR A 125 9.49 -12.53 -22.10
CA TYR A 125 10.11 -12.86 -23.39
C TYR A 125 9.91 -11.78 -24.46
N ASP A 126 8.95 -10.88 -24.26
CA ASP A 126 8.65 -9.79 -25.19
C ASP A 126 8.57 -8.46 -24.44
N LEU A 127 9.62 -7.65 -24.61
CA LEU A 127 9.71 -6.34 -24.00
C LEU A 127 8.65 -5.37 -24.54
N LYS A 128 8.28 -5.46 -25.82
CA LYS A 128 7.25 -4.58 -26.41
C LYS A 128 5.88 -4.91 -25.84
N ASP A 129 5.55 -6.19 -25.72
CA ASP A 129 4.32 -6.64 -25.08
C ASP A 129 4.28 -6.24 -23.59
N THR A 130 5.39 -6.39 -22.88
CA THR A 130 5.54 -5.91 -21.49
C THR A 130 5.29 -4.41 -21.36
N CYS A 131 5.93 -3.58 -22.19
CA CYS A 131 5.69 -2.13 -22.17
C CYS A 131 4.23 -1.78 -22.45
N ARG A 132 3.58 -2.50 -23.37
CA ARG A 132 2.15 -2.34 -23.67
C ARG A 132 1.29 -2.64 -22.44
N ARG A 133 1.53 -3.79 -21.78
CA ARG A 133 0.79 -4.21 -20.57
C ARG A 133 0.97 -3.24 -19.40
N ILE A 134 2.21 -2.79 -19.16
CA ILE A 134 2.49 -1.79 -18.12
C ILE A 134 1.68 -0.52 -18.37
N ARG A 135 1.74 0.03 -19.59
CA ARG A 135 0.98 1.24 -19.93
C ARG A 135 -0.53 1.06 -19.77
N GLU A 136 -1.07 -0.09 -20.17
CA GLU A 136 -2.51 -0.40 -20.03
C GLU A 136 -2.93 -0.49 -18.56
N THR A 137 -2.19 -1.23 -17.72
CA THR A 137 -2.49 -1.32 -16.29
C THR A 137 -2.42 0.06 -15.61
N TYR A 138 -1.42 0.87 -15.93
CA TYR A 138 -1.33 2.22 -15.35
C TYR A 138 -2.43 3.15 -15.83
N ARG A 139 -2.89 3.00 -17.08
CA ARG A 139 -4.06 3.74 -17.58
C ARG A 139 -5.30 3.40 -16.77
N GLU A 140 -5.56 2.12 -16.51
CA GLU A 140 -6.70 1.67 -15.70
C GLU A 140 -6.64 2.23 -14.27
N VAL A 141 -5.47 2.16 -13.64
CA VAL A 141 -5.28 2.72 -12.29
C VAL A 141 -5.51 4.23 -12.28
N LEU A 142 -4.91 4.98 -13.22
CA LEU A 142 -5.04 6.44 -13.29
C LEU A 142 -6.46 6.90 -13.62
N GLN A 143 -7.26 6.08 -14.31
CA GLN A 143 -8.68 6.36 -14.57
C GLN A 143 -9.52 6.37 -13.29
N THR A 144 -9.11 5.63 -12.24
CA THR A 144 -9.78 5.67 -10.93
C THR A 144 -9.51 6.94 -10.13
N GLY A 145 -8.53 7.75 -10.53
CA GLY A 145 -8.03 8.89 -9.77
C GLY A 145 -6.98 8.54 -8.71
N CYS A 146 -6.68 7.24 -8.51
CA CYS A 146 -5.65 6.75 -7.61
C CYS A 146 -4.24 7.11 -8.10
N ILE A 147 -3.35 7.47 -7.17
CA ILE A 147 -1.93 7.72 -7.42
C ILE A 147 -1.14 6.39 -7.35
N PRO A 148 -0.48 5.95 -8.44
CA PRO A 148 0.31 4.71 -8.41
C PRO A 148 1.68 4.92 -7.75
N LEU A 149 2.00 4.08 -6.77
CA LEU A 149 3.30 3.99 -6.08
C LEU A 149 4.03 2.74 -6.59
N THR A 150 4.98 2.96 -7.51
CA THR A 150 5.60 1.87 -8.25
C THR A 150 6.78 1.27 -7.52
N MET A 151 6.77 -0.05 -7.33
CA MET A 151 7.94 -0.85 -6.96
C MET A 151 8.49 -1.48 -8.23
N GLY A 152 9.66 -0.99 -8.64
CA GLY A 152 10.19 -1.31 -9.95
C GLY A 152 10.88 -2.66 -10.03
N GLY A 153 11.09 -3.05 -11.28
CA GLY A 153 12.22 -3.83 -11.74
C GLY A 153 13.29 -2.87 -12.29
N ASP A 154 13.80 -3.13 -13.49
CA ASP A 154 14.74 -2.22 -14.14
C ASP A 154 14.10 -0.86 -14.54
N HIS A 155 14.94 0.08 -14.98
CA HIS A 155 14.50 1.43 -15.33
C HIS A 155 13.65 1.51 -16.61
N THR A 156 13.51 0.43 -17.38
CA THR A 156 12.68 0.44 -18.59
C THR A 156 11.21 0.66 -18.27
N ILE A 157 10.75 0.32 -17.06
CA ILE A 157 9.37 0.56 -16.60
C ILE A 157 8.97 2.03 -16.67
N ALA A 158 9.92 2.97 -16.55
CA ALA A 158 9.62 4.38 -16.49
C ALA A 158 8.96 4.88 -17.78
N TYR A 159 9.39 4.37 -18.94
CA TYR A 159 8.89 4.79 -20.23
C TYR A 159 7.37 4.55 -20.41
N PRO A 160 6.84 3.32 -20.32
CA PRO A 160 5.40 3.07 -20.47
C PRO A 160 4.54 3.70 -19.36
N ILE A 161 5.07 3.83 -18.14
CA ILE A 161 4.38 4.51 -17.02
C ILE A 161 4.20 5.99 -17.35
N LEU A 162 5.27 6.67 -17.79
CA LEU A 162 5.21 8.08 -18.15
C LEU A 162 4.29 8.33 -19.35
N GLN A 163 4.21 7.40 -20.30
CA GLN A 163 3.22 7.48 -21.38
C GLN A 163 1.78 7.47 -20.84
N ALA A 164 1.45 6.55 -19.92
CA ALA A 164 0.12 6.50 -19.31
C ALA A 164 -0.21 7.76 -18.50
N VAL A 165 0.78 8.29 -17.75
CA VAL A 165 0.61 9.55 -17.01
C VAL A 165 0.41 10.73 -17.95
N ALA A 166 1.19 10.84 -19.03
CA ALA A 166 1.06 11.90 -20.03
C ALA A 166 -0.30 11.85 -20.76
N GLU A 167 -0.84 10.66 -21.03
CA GLU A 167 -2.19 10.49 -21.57
C GLU A 167 -3.27 11.03 -20.61
N ARG A 168 -3.08 10.87 -19.30
CA ARG A 168 -4.04 11.31 -18.26
C ARG A 168 -3.94 12.81 -17.93
N TYR A 169 -2.73 13.36 -17.95
CA TYR A 169 -2.45 14.74 -17.56
C TYR A 169 -1.90 15.50 -18.77
N THR A 170 -2.76 16.30 -19.40
CA THR A 170 -2.47 17.12 -20.60
C THR A 170 -1.50 18.29 -20.37
N VAL A 171 -0.76 18.29 -19.26
CA VAL A 171 0.17 19.35 -18.84
C VAL A 171 1.60 18.81 -18.76
N PRO A 172 2.62 19.67 -18.95
CA PRO A 172 4.01 19.30 -18.71
C PRO A 172 4.15 18.71 -17.30
N LEU A 173 4.79 17.54 -17.20
CA LEU A 173 4.91 16.77 -15.94
C LEU A 173 5.56 17.56 -14.79
N ASN A 174 6.26 18.66 -15.09
CA ASN A 174 6.83 19.56 -14.07
C ASN A 174 5.79 20.33 -13.24
N THR A 175 4.53 20.40 -13.70
CA THR A 175 3.48 21.22 -13.06
C THR A 175 2.48 20.37 -12.27
N ALA A 176 2.39 19.06 -12.56
CA ALA A 176 1.37 18.16 -11.99
C ALA A 176 1.73 17.59 -10.60
N ILE A 177 3.01 17.61 -10.21
CA ILE A 177 3.48 17.07 -8.92
C ILE A 177 3.62 18.21 -7.91
N LYS A 178 2.49 18.72 -7.40
CA LYS A 178 2.50 19.46 -6.13
C LYS A 178 2.14 18.48 -5.03
N ILE A 179 3.15 17.90 -4.39
CA ILE A 179 2.99 17.30 -3.07
C ILE A 179 2.70 18.47 -2.14
N LYS A 180 1.43 18.59 -1.72
CA LYS A 180 1.03 19.54 -0.67
C LYS A 180 1.50 19.05 0.69
#